data_AF-A0A8J7BEG0-F1
#
_entry.id   AF-A0A8J7BEG0-F1
#
_cell.length_a   1.000
_cell.length_b   1.000
_cell.length_c   1.000
_cell.angle_alpha   90.00
_cell.angle_beta   90.00
_cell.angle_gamma   90.00
#
_symmetry.space_group_name_H-M   'P 1'
#
loop_
_entity.id
_entity.type
_entity.pdbx_description
1 polymer ?
#
loop_
_entity_poly.entity_id
_entity_poly.type
_entity_poly.pdbx_seq_one_letter_code
_entity_poly.pdbx_strand_id
1 'polypeptide(L)'
;MFDGKILQRSVPITVGPERFWDFVIYLAGFNLILLAGTFVFSLYYWHDLKGIWDAGSTIKYLLIQLDLSHENVLAAWYSSVLLFLVAVMSGLCFLAEHQLKPTGRPSLLHYGWLIYTGVFILLSLDEIGSLHERLGMLSSLNPLGDYPLGWVYLLTPLILFTAVYMISFSCLHLKNSKTALLFMIIGVFLFLSIPLQEQIEVLSWEGAVSKNLVRRPIELLLLEEGAELFGSLMILASTVTYLNDLMNQKDSRLCIGKSLRLVFTLKNLIFFYLILFVGLGGVMHVIQQAWFHHLPGDSGTPQNWFPGVFAVLAFLLVCCCLSNHHCSSGFKYRLEHSLAIFSLFLSSYYGAGLKVWLTMSMIQDQRIDDLLYFFILTTASALGICFILLSTHWAEKITWILWVVALSVSIFFGTPFNVNFLDFIAMAMLLLATGVHFCFLSQKLYRSELHALP
;
A
#
# COMPACT_ATOMS: atom_id res chain seq x y z
N MET A 1 35.77 5.73 19.89
CA MET A 1 35.91 6.65 18.74
C MET A 1 35.31 5.98 17.52
N PHE A 2 34.05 6.27 17.20
CA PHE A 2 33.53 5.90 15.88
C PHE A 2 34.17 6.86 14.87
N ASP A 3 34.72 6.31 13.80
CA ASP A 3 35.38 7.05 12.73
C ASP A 3 34.39 8.08 12.15
N GLY A 4 34.67 9.38 12.34
CA GLY A 4 33.74 10.49 12.04
C GLY A 4 33.27 10.56 10.59
N LYS A 5 33.82 9.72 9.71
CA LYS A 5 33.45 9.57 8.30
C LYS A 5 32.11 8.86 8.08
N ILE A 6 31.63 8.02 9.01
CA ILE A 6 30.35 7.28 8.82
C ILE A 6 29.13 8.18 9.08
N LEU A 7 29.26 9.16 9.99
CA LEU A 7 28.18 10.13 10.28
C LEU A 7 27.92 11.12 9.13
N GLN A 8 28.84 11.23 8.15
CA GLN A 8 28.79 12.22 7.07
C GLN A 8 27.76 11.96 5.95
N ARG A 9 26.96 10.89 6.02
CA ARG A 9 26.07 10.50 4.90
C ARG A 9 24.66 10.11 5.32
N SER A 10 24.15 10.64 6.43
CA SER A 10 22.80 10.36 6.91
C SER A 10 21.77 11.37 6.38
N VAL A 11 20.55 10.89 6.10
CA VAL A 11 19.41 11.73 5.73
C VAL A 11 18.40 11.73 6.88
N PRO A 12 18.17 12.84 7.58
CA PRO A 12 17.11 12.89 8.57
C PRO A 12 15.74 12.85 7.89
N ILE A 13 14.87 11.94 8.32
CA ILE A 13 13.45 11.93 7.95
C ILE A 13 12.67 12.41 9.15
N THR A 14 12.31 13.69 9.16
CA THR A 14 11.51 14.21 10.28
C THR A 14 10.07 13.76 10.14
N VAL A 15 9.62 12.89 11.06
CA VAL A 15 8.19 12.60 11.25
C VAL A 15 7.82 12.94 12.69
N GLY A 16 6.95 13.94 12.85
CA GLY A 16 6.46 14.39 14.15
C GLY A 16 5.36 13.45 14.67
N PRO A 17 5.48 12.94 15.91
CA PRO A 17 4.58 11.90 16.41
C PRO A 17 3.14 12.37 16.59
N GLU A 18 2.93 13.65 16.88
CA GLU A 18 1.58 14.22 17.03
C GLU A 18 0.72 14.08 15.77
N ARG A 19 1.32 14.14 14.58
CA ARG A 19 0.57 14.07 13.31
C ARG A 19 0.17 12.66 12.92
N PHE A 20 0.79 11.63 13.50
CA PHE A 20 0.42 10.26 13.16
C PHE A 20 -0.97 9.89 13.69
N TRP A 21 -1.34 10.39 14.86
CA TRP A 21 -2.67 10.13 15.41
C TRP A 21 -3.77 10.79 14.60
N ASP A 22 -3.55 12.03 14.16
CA ASP A 22 -4.44 12.69 13.21
C ASP A 22 -4.62 11.84 11.95
N PHE A 23 -3.52 11.31 11.41
CA PHE A 23 -3.55 10.42 10.25
C PHE A 23 -4.35 9.13 10.50
N VAL A 24 -4.14 8.45 11.63
CA VAL A 24 -4.91 7.24 12.02
C VAL A 24 -6.40 7.56 12.16
N ILE A 25 -6.76 8.73 12.71
CA ILE A 25 -8.15 9.17 12.82
C ILE A 25 -8.77 9.42 11.45
N TYR A 26 -8.04 10.07 10.52
CA TYR A 26 -8.52 10.25 9.15
C TYR A 26 -8.75 8.92 8.43
N LEU A 27 -7.83 7.95 8.59
CA LEU A 27 -8.01 6.60 8.05
C LEU A 27 -9.24 5.90 8.68
N ALA A 28 -9.46 6.03 9.99
CA ALA A 28 -10.66 5.50 10.64
C ALA A 28 -11.94 6.10 10.04
N GLY A 29 -11.97 7.41 9.80
CA GLY A 29 -13.07 8.08 9.13
C GLY A 29 -13.29 7.58 7.71
N PHE A 30 -12.21 7.33 6.96
CA PHE A 30 -12.30 6.78 5.61
C PHE A 30 -12.81 5.33 5.60
N ASN A 31 -12.37 4.49 6.55
CA ASN A 31 -12.91 3.13 6.72
C ASN A 31 -14.44 3.16 6.89
N LEU A 32 -14.96 4.06 7.72
CA LEU A 32 -16.40 4.22 7.93
C LEU A 32 -17.14 4.68 6.66
N ILE A 33 -16.52 5.56 5.87
CA ILE A 33 -17.08 6.01 4.59
C ILE A 33 -17.18 4.83 3.60
N LEU A 34 -16.15 3.99 3.54
CA LEU A 34 -16.16 2.81 2.66
C LEU A 34 -17.21 1.78 3.11
N LEU A 35 -17.32 1.47 4.40
CA LEU A 35 -18.37 0.58 4.91
C LEU A 35 -19.78 1.13 4.63
N ALA A 36 -19.98 2.44 4.77
CA ALA A 36 -21.23 3.07 4.37
C ALA A 36 -21.47 2.98 2.85
N GLY A 37 -20.41 3.10 2.05
CA GLY A 37 -20.42 2.88 0.61
C GLY A 37 -20.85 1.46 0.22
N THR A 38 -20.22 0.43 0.79
CA THR A 38 -20.59 -0.98 0.66
C THR A 38 -22.06 -1.21 0.98
N PHE A 39 -22.55 -0.63 2.09
CA PHE A 39 -23.95 -0.72 2.49
C PHE A 39 -24.89 -0.09 1.45
N VAL A 40 -24.59 1.14 1.01
CA VAL A 40 -25.40 1.87 0.01
C VAL A 40 -25.42 1.13 -1.33
N PHE A 41 -24.26 0.65 -1.80
CA PHE A 41 -24.18 -0.14 -3.02
C PHE A 41 -24.98 -1.44 -2.89
N SER A 42 -24.83 -2.17 -1.80
CA SER A 42 -25.56 -3.42 -1.54
C SER A 42 -27.08 -3.20 -1.56
N LEU A 43 -27.57 -2.13 -0.92
CA LEU A 43 -28.99 -1.77 -0.96
C LEU A 43 -29.44 -1.45 -2.39
N TYR A 44 -28.71 -0.61 -3.11
CA TYR A 44 -29.03 -0.25 -4.49
C TYR A 44 -29.05 -1.49 -5.41
N TYR A 45 -28.05 -2.35 -5.32
CA TYR A 45 -27.92 -3.56 -6.12
C TYR A 45 -29.08 -4.55 -5.88
N TRP A 46 -29.42 -4.80 -4.61
CA TRP A 46 -30.45 -5.79 -4.28
C TRP A 46 -31.87 -5.26 -4.36
N HIS A 47 -32.11 -3.99 -4.03
CA HIS A 47 -33.43 -3.38 -4.03
C HIS A 47 -33.80 -2.83 -5.41
N ASP A 48 -32.94 -2.00 -6.00
CA ASP A 48 -33.26 -1.26 -7.22
C ASP A 48 -32.94 -2.09 -8.47
N LEU A 49 -31.79 -2.78 -8.48
CA LEU A 49 -31.40 -3.62 -9.62
C LEU A 49 -31.95 -5.05 -9.55
N LYS A 50 -32.51 -5.45 -8.40
CA LYS A 50 -32.99 -6.82 -8.13
C LYS A 50 -31.91 -7.88 -8.41
N GLY A 51 -30.64 -7.53 -8.24
CA GLY A 51 -29.49 -8.39 -8.55
C GLY A 51 -29.20 -8.56 -10.04
N ILE A 52 -29.78 -7.73 -10.92
CA ILE A 52 -29.51 -7.75 -12.36
C ILE A 52 -28.61 -6.57 -12.71
N TRP A 53 -27.29 -6.82 -12.79
CA TRP A 53 -26.30 -5.77 -13.06
C TRP A 53 -26.66 -4.91 -14.28
N ASP A 54 -27.05 -5.53 -15.39
CA ASP A 54 -27.34 -4.86 -16.65
C ASP A 54 -28.56 -3.94 -16.61
N ALA A 55 -29.45 -4.11 -15.62
CA ALA A 55 -30.62 -3.24 -15.44
C ALA A 55 -30.27 -1.87 -14.85
N GLY A 56 -29.06 -1.71 -14.29
CA GLY A 56 -28.69 -0.50 -13.57
C GLY A 56 -28.16 0.63 -14.45
N SER A 57 -28.50 1.87 -14.05
CA SER A 57 -27.96 3.10 -14.64
C SER A 57 -26.45 3.26 -14.38
N THR A 58 -25.83 4.26 -15.03
CA THR A 58 -24.39 4.54 -14.92
C THR A 58 -23.92 4.80 -13.48
N ILE A 59 -24.82 5.20 -12.57
CA ILE A 59 -24.49 5.42 -11.15
C ILE A 59 -23.93 4.17 -10.48
N LYS A 60 -24.28 2.96 -10.96
CA LYS A 60 -23.78 1.70 -10.40
C LYS A 60 -22.27 1.60 -10.46
N TYR A 61 -21.65 2.12 -11.53
CA TYR A 61 -20.21 2.12 -11.72
C TYR A 61 -19.48 3.10 -10.79
N LEU A 62 -20.19 4.13 -10.29
CA LEU A 62 -19.66 5.00 -9.26
C LEU A 62 -19.80 4.35 -7.88
N LEU A 63 -20.97 3.77 -7.59
CA LEU A 63 -21.26 3.18 -6.29
C LEU A 63 -20.40 1.94 -6.01
N ILE A 64 -20.16 1.09 -7.02
CA ILE A 64 -19.30 -0.10 -6.88
C ILE A 64 -17.86 0.26 -6.51
N GLN A 65 -17.40 1.49 -6.80
CA GLN A 65 -16.07 1.92 -6.39
C GLN A 65 -15.89 1.99 -4.87
N LEU A 66 -17.00 2.11 -4.13
CA LEU A 66 -17.00 2.16 -2.68
C LEU A 66 -17.39 0.82 -2.02
N ASP A 67 -17.58 -0.23 -2.83
CA ASP A 67 -17.94 -1.54 -2.31
C ASP A 67 -16.69 -2.38 -2.04
N LEU A 68 -16.47 -2.71 -0.77
CA LEU A 68 -15.37 -3.55 -0.32
C LEU A 68 -15.48 -5.00 -0.80
N SER A 69 -16.70 -5.48 -1.11
CA SER A 69 -16.90 -6.86 -1.58
C SER A 69 -16.48 -7.11 -3.03
N HIS A 70 -16.01 -6.08 -3.72
CA HIS A 70 -15.57 -6.16 -5.11
C HIS A 70 -14.08 -5.90 -5.20
N GLU A 71 -13.42 -6.64 -6.07
CA GLU A 71 -12.00 -6.47 -6.31
C GLU A 71 -11.75 -5.45 -7.42
N ASN A 72 -10.54 -4.91 -7.47
CA ASN A 72 -10.13 -3.90 -8.46
C ASN A 72 -11.08 -2.70 -8.48
N VAL A 73 -11.49 -2.25 -7.31
CA VAL A 73 -12.26 -1.02 -7.11
C VAL A 73 -11.52 -0.12 -6.13
N LEU A 74 -11.96 1.13 -5.98
CA LEU A 74 -11.29 2.09 -5.11
C LEU A 74 -11.25 1.63 -3.65
N ALA A 75 -12.28 0.92 -3.18
CA ALA A 75 -12.34 0.34 -1.83
C ALA A 75 -11.24 -0.72 -1.61
N ALA A 76 -11.13 -1.72 -2.49
CA ALA A 76 -10.07 -2.74 -2.43
C ALA A 76 -8.65 -2.13 -2.57
N TRP A 77 -8.48 -1.14 -3.45
CA TRP A 77 -7.22 -0.37 -3.52
C TRP A 77 -6.87 0.28 -2.19
N TYR A 78 -7.85 0.90 -1.54
CA TYR A 78 -7.60 1.51 -0.24
C TYR A 78 -7.23 0.46 0.82
N SER A 79 -7.94 -0.67 0.90
CA SER A 79 -7.59 -1.76 1.85
C SER A 79 -6.15 -2.24 1.61
N SER A 80 -5.79 -2.47 0.35
CA SER A 80 -4.44 -2.86 -0.07
C SER A 80 -3.38 -1.84 0.34
N VAL A 81 -3.65 -0.53 0.16
CA VAL A 81 -2.75 0.53 0.60
C VAL A 81 -2.63 0.59 2.12
N LEU A 82 -3.72 0.38 2.85
CA LEU A 82 -3.71 0.36 4.32
C LEU A 82 -2.82 -0.78 4.84
N LEU A 83 -2.96 -1.99 4.29
CA LEU A 83 -2.09 -3.14 4.56
C LEU A 83 -0.62 -2.81 4.23
N PHE A 84 -0.37 -2.19 3.07
CA PHE A 84 0.97 -1.78 2.68
C PHE A 84 1.60 -0.76 3.65
N LEU A 85 0.81 0.19 4.18
CA LEU A 85 1.27 1.13 5.19
C LEU A 85 1.69 0.42 6.49
N VAL A 86 0.99 -0.64 6.90
CA VAL A 86 1.41 -1.49 8.03
C VAL A 86 2.78 -2.11 7.75
N ALA A 87 3.00 -2.60 6.53
CA ALA A 87 4.29 -3.18 6.16
C ALA A 87 5.43 -2.16 6.20
N VAL A 88 5.20 -0.96 5.67
CA VAL A 88 6.14 0.17 5.69
C VAL A 88 6.47 0.55 7.13
N MET A 89 5.46 0.77 7.98
CA MET A 89 5.66 1.16 9.37
C MET A 89 6.38 0.09 10.19
N SER A 90 6.09 -1.19 9.93
CA SER A 90 6.83 -2.31 10.53
C SER A 90 8.30 -2.29 10.12
N GLY A 91 8.59 -2.02 8.84
CA GLY A 91 9.96 -1.84 8.34
C GLY A 91 10.67 -0.66 8.99
N LEU A 92 9.95 0.44 9.24
CA LEU A 92 10.49 1.59 9.97
C LEU A 92 10.79 1.25 11.44
N CYS A 93 9.95 0.44 12.11
CA CYS A 93 10.23 -0.06 13.46
C CYS A 93 11.51 -0.90 13.50
N PHE A 94 11.70 -1.82 12.54
CA PHE A 94 12.93 -2.58 12.39
C PHE A 94 14.17 -1.66 12.28
N LEU A 95 14.11 -0.68 11.37
CA LEU A 95 15.23 0.23 11.12
C LEU A 95 15.55 1.10 12.34
N ALA A 96 14.52 1.63 13.01
CA ALA A 96 14.69 2.46 14.20
C ALA A 96 15.38 1.68 15.34
N GLU A 97 14.93 0.46 15.61
CA GLU A 97 15.56 -0.40 16.63
C GLU A 97 16.98 -0.84 16.26
N HIS A 98 17.20 -1.17 15.00
CA HIS A 98 18.53 -1.56 14.52
C HIS A 98 19.55 -0.46 14.79
N GLN A 99 19.15 0.81 14.63
CA GLN A 99 20.01 1.97 14.87
C GLN A 99 20.16 2.32 16.36
N LEU A 100 19.18 2.00 17.22
CA LEU A 100 19.22 2.33 18.65
C LEU A 100 20.15 1.45 19.48
N LYS A 101 20.56 0.28 18.98
CA LYS A 101 21.31 -0.66 19.80
C LYS A 101 22.72 -0.14 20.15
N PRO A 102 23.07 -0.05 21.46
CA PRO A 102 24.46 0.11 21.85
C PRO A 102 25.28 -1.10 21.37
N THR A 103 26.59 -0.96 21.27
CA THR A 103 27.59 -1.90 20.72
C THR A 103 27.68 -3.31 21.37
N GLY A 104 26.63 -3.77 22.06
CA GLY A 104 26.47 -5.12 22.58
C GLY A 104 25.84 -6.10 21.57
N ARG A 105 25.52 -7.31 22.04
CA ARG A 105 24.95 -8.38 21.20
C ARG A 105 23.63 -7.94 20.57
N PRO A 106 23.47 -8.05 19.24
CA PRO A 106 22.21 -7.72 18.59
C PRO A 106 21.11 -8.65 19.08
N SER A 107 20.09 -8.12 19.76
CA SER A 107 18.90 -8.92 20.06
C SER A 107 18.25 -9.32 18.74
N LEU A 108 18.16 -10.61 18.43
CA LEU A 108 17.55 -11.10 17.18
C LEU A 108 16.06 -10.74 17.08
N LEU A 109 15.42 -10.36 18.20
CA LEU A 109 13.99 -10.11 18.27
C LEU A 109 13.52 -9.02 17.28
N HIS A 110 14.29 -7.94 17.08
CA HIS A 110 13.91 -6.86 16.15
C HIS A 110 13.70 -7.32 14.70
N TYR A 111 14.34 -8.41 14.25
CA TYR A 111 14.10 -8.97 12.92
C TYR A 111 12.66 -9.48 12.75
N GLY A 112 11.92 -9.67 13.84
CA GLY A 112 10.52 -10.03 13.77
C GLY A 112 9.65 -8.99 13.05
N TRP A 113 10.03 -7.72 13.11
CA TRP A 113 9.38 -6.69 12.30
C TRP A 113 9.49 -6.92 10.79
N LEU A 114 10.55 -7.58 10.30
CA LEU A 114 10.65 -7.94 8.88
C LEU A 114 9.65 -9.03 8.49
N ILE A 115 9.29 -9.92 9.42
CA ILE A 115 8.21 -10.90 9.20
C ILE A 115 6.89 -10.17 9.06
N TYR A 116 6.61 -9.18 9.91
CA TYR A 116 5.43 -8.30 9.75
C TYR A 116 5.44 -7.59 8.39
N THR A 117 6.55 -6.98 7.99
CA THR A 117 6.68 -6.36 6.66
C THR A 117 6.37 -7.34 5.53
N GLY A 118 6.91 -8.56 5.59
CA GLY A 118 6.64 -9.59 4.58
C GLY A 118 5.18 -10.01 4.53
N VAL A 119 4.57 -10.32 5.68
CA VAL A 119 3.16 -10.73 5.79
C VAL A 119 2.23 -9.66 5.23
N PHE A 120 2.41 -8.39 5.63
CA PHE A 120 1.52 -7.31 5.18
C PHE A 120 1.76 -6.88 3.73
N ILE A 121 2.95 -7.09 3.16
CA ILE A 121 3.16 -6.97 1.71
C ILE A 121 2.35 -8.06 0.98
N LEU A 122 2.38 -9.30 1.47
CA LEU A 122 1.65 -10.41 0.86
C LEU A 122 0.14 -10.19 0.96
N LEU A 123 -0.39 -9.77 2.11
CA LEU A 123 -1.81 -9.43 2.26
C LEU A 123 -2.22 -8.24 1.38
N SER A 124 -1.38 -7.20 1.30
CA SER A 124 -1.63 -6.07 0.40
C SER A 124 -1.69 -6.49 -1.07
N LEU A 125 -0.83 -7.43 -1.49
CA LEU A 125 -0.82 -7.98 -2.83
C LEU A 125 -2.04 -8.87 -3.08
N ASP A 126 -2.42 -9.66 -2.08
CA ASP A 126 -3.57 -10.54 -2.11
C ASP A 126 -4.88 -9.77 -2.26
N GLU A 127 -5.04 -8.65 -1.56
CA GLU A 127 -6.24 -7.80 -1.63
C GLU A 127 -6.55 -7.27 -3.05
N ILE A 128 -5.52 -6.98 -3.85
CA ILE A 128 -5.71 -6.61 -5.27
C ILE A 128 -5.74 -7.85 -6.18
N GLY A 129 -5.08 -8.92 -5.75
CA GLY A 129 -4.72 -10.05 -6.60
C GLY A 129 -5.61 -11.27 -6.48
N SER A 130 -6.40 -11.38 -5.41
CA SER A 130 -7.17 -12.57 -5.05
C SER A 130 -6.31 -13.83 -5.01
N LEU A 131 -5.11 -13.74 -4.43
CA LEU A 131 -4.14 -14.84 -4.52
C LEU A 131 -4.61 -16.04 -3.72
N HIS A 132 -5.17 -15.83 -2.53
CA HIS A 132 -5.63 -16.91 -1.66
C HIS A 132 -6.79 -17.69 -2.28
N GLU A 133 -7.69 -17.02 -2.99
CA GLU A 133 -8.77 -17.68 -3.71
C GLU A 133 -8.24 -18.51 -4.88
N ARG A 134 -7.38 -17.91 -5.73
CA ARG A 134 -6.70 -18.59 -6.85
C ARG A 134 -5.95 -19.83 -6.39
N LEU A 135 -5.29 -19.76 -5.24
CA LEU A 135 -4.62 -20.91 -4.63
C LEU A 135 -5.61 -21.98 -4.16
N GLY A 136 -6.78 -21.57 -3.65
CA GLY A 136 -7.86 -22.47 -3.25
C GLY A 136 -8.44 -23.32 -4.38
N MET A 137 -8.43 -22.82 -5.62
CA MET A 137 -8.94 -23.57 -6.78
C MET A 137 -7.93 -24.54 -7.38
N LEU A 138 -6.68 -24.58 -6.91
CA LEU A 138 -5.71 -25.55 -7.37
C LEU A 138 -6.08 -26.96 -6.89
N SER A 139 -6.76 -27.72 -7.75
CA SER A 139 -7.11 -29.13 -7.51
C SER A 139 -5.88 -30.00 -7.21
N SER A 140 -4.70 -29.62 -7.71
CA SER A 140 -3.42 -30.28 -7.43
C SER A 140 -2.96 -30.18 -5.98
N LEU A 141 -3.46 -29.20 -5.21
CA LEU A 141 -3.15 -29.03 -3.80
C LEU A 141 -4.15 -29.73 -2.89
N ASN A 142 -5.08 -30.50 -3.45
CA ASN A 142 -6.09 -31.21 -2.68
C ASN A 142 -5.65 -32.63 -2.31
N PRO A 143 -5.16 -32.88 -1.07
CA PRO A 143 -4.79 -34.22 -0.64
C PRO A 143 -5.99 -35.19 -0.56
N LEU A 144 -7.23 -34.69 -0.67
CA LEU A 144 -8.47 -35.47 -0.56
C LEU A 144 -9.14 -35.74 -1.92
N GLY A 145 -8.50 -35.41 -3.05
CA GLY A 145 -9.00 -35.75 -4.40
C GLY A 145 -9.94 -34.70 -4.99
N ASP A 146 -11.13 -35.09 -5.46
CA ASP A 146 -12.07 -34.20 -6.17
C ASP A 146 -12.91 -33.29 -5.24
N TYR A 147 -12.65 -33.29 -3.93
CA TYR A 147 -13.45 -32.58 -2.93
C TYR A 147 -12.93 -31.15 -2.72
N PRO A 148 -13.51 -30.07 -3.28
CA PRO A 148 -12.92 -28.74 -3.21
C PRO A 148 -12.67 -28.32 -1.76
N LEU A 149 -11.41 -28.44 -1.31
CA LEU A 149 -10.98 -27.89 -0.03
C LEU A 149 -10.99 -26.38 -0.22
N GLY A 150 -11.99 -25.70 0.35
CA GLY A 150 -11.99 -24.24 0.41
C GLY A 150 -10.64 -23.76 0.92
N TRP A 151 -10.14 -22.65 0.37
CA TRP A 151 -8.81 -22.12 0.66
C TRP A 151 -8.57 -21.96 2.17
N VAL A 152 -9.64 -21.68 2.94
CA VAL A 152 -9.62 -21.57 4.40
C VAL A 152 -8.94 -22.78 5.01
N TYR A 153 -9.30 -24.00 4.62
CA TYR A 153 -8.71 -25.22 5.19
C TYR A 153 -7.23 -25.39 4.80
N LEU A 154 -6.89 -25.06 3.56
CA LEU A 154 -5.51 -25.13 3.05
C LEU A 154 -4.59 -24.15 3.79
N LEU A 155 -5.07 -22.92 4.01
CA LEU A 155 -4.28 -21.83 4.59
C LEU A 155 -4.41 -21.73 6.12
N THR A 156 -5.39 -22.39 6.75
CA THR A 156 -5.62 -22.36 8.21
C THR A 156 -4.34 -22.59 9.01
N PRO A 157 -3.50 -23.63 8.75
CA PRO A 157 -2.28 -23.83 9.52
C PRO A 157 -1.31 -22.64 9.43
N LEU A 158 -1.20 -22.02 8.24
CA LEU A 158 -0.35 -20.86 8.02
C LEU A 158 -0.91 -19.61 8.70
N ILE A 159 -2.23 -19.40 8.65
CA ILE A 159 -2.93 -18.30 9.31
C ILE A 159 -2.73 -18.40 10.83
N LEU A 160 -2.98 -19.57 11.42
CA LEU A 160 -2.80 -19.82 12.85
C LEU A 160 -1.34 -19.65 13.28
N PHE A 161 -0.39 -20.18 12.50
CA PHE A 161 1.03 -19.99 12.77
C PHE A 161 1.42 -18.51 12.77
N THR A 162 0.96 -17.77 11.76
CA THR A 162 1.20 -16.32 11.63
C THR A 162 0.61 -15.56 12.80
N ALA A 163 -0.64 -15.85 13.18
CA ALA A 163 -1.28 -15.18 14.32
C ALA A 163 -0.60 -15.49 15.66
N VAL A 164 -0.26 -16.76 15.92
CA VAL A 164 0.49 -17.16 17.12
C VAL A 164 1.85 -16.47 17.16
N TYR A 165 2.54 -16.39 16.02
CA TYR A 165 3.78 -15.65 15.90
C TYR A 165 3.59 -14.17 16.23
N MET A 166 2.59 -13.51 15.61
CA MET A 166 2.32 -12.09 15.78
C MET A 166 1.99 -11.76 17.24
N ILE A 167 1.13 -12.54 17.90
CA ILE A 167 0.79 -12.38 19.31
C ILE A 167 2.02 -12.61 20.19
N SER A 168 2.77 -13.69 19.97
CA SER A 168 3.95 -14.03 20.79
C SER A 168 5.03 -12.97 20.67
N PHE A 169 5.35 -12.55 19.43
CA PHE A 169 6.30 -11.47 19.16
C PHE A 169 5.87 -10.20 19.89
N SER A 170 4.60 -9.81 19.75
CA SER A 170 4.09 -8.56 20.31
C SER A 170 4.06 -8.58 21.83
N CYS A 171 3.63 -9.67 22.46
CA CYS A 171 3.66 -9.82 23.91
C CYS A 171 5.09 -9.74 24.47
N LEU A 172 6.07 -10.30 23.77
CA LEU A 172 7.47 -10.27 24.20
C LEU A 172 8.13 -8.91 23.96
N HIS A 173 7.82 -8.29 22.81
CA HIS A 173 8.55 -7.13 22.29
C HIS A 173 7.89 -5.79 22.65
N LEU A 174 6.56 -5.73 22.67
CA LEU A 174 5.76 -4.54 22.98
C LEU A 174 5.35 -4.43 24.45
N LYS A 175 5.84 -5.31 25.34
CA LYS A 175 5.44 -5.33 26.78
C LYS A 175 5.61 -3.99 27.52
N ASN A 176 6.53 -3.15 27.05
CA ASN A 176 6.79 -1.83 27.63
C ASN A 176 5.86 -0.73 27.04
N SER A 177 5.22 -0.99 25.90
CA SER A 177 4.23 -0.12 25.26
C SER A 177 2.86 -0.81 25.29
N LYS A 178 2.18 -0.69 26.44
CA LYS A 178 0.89 -1.35 26.69
C LYS A 178 -0.17 -0.98 25.66
N THR A 179 -0.18 0.28 25.23
CA THR A 179 -1.12 0.79 24.23
C THR A 179 -0.85 0.18 22.86
N ALA A 180 0.41 0.11 22.42
CA ALA A 180 0.76 -0.57 21.16
C ALA A 180 0.37 -2.05 21.23
N LEU A 181 0.72 -2.73 22.33
CA LEU A 181 0.36 -4.14 22.52
C LEU A 181 -1.15 -4.38 22.45
N LEU A 182 -1.97 -3.51 23.07
CA LEU A 182 -3.42 -3.61 23.03
C LEU A 182 -3.94 -3.51 21.59
N PHE A 183 -3.52 -2.48 20.85
CA PHE A 183 -3.93 -2.30 19.46
C PHE A 183 -3.50 -3.48 18.58
N MET A 184 -2.30 -3.99 18.78
CA MET A 184 -1.81 -5.16 18.07
C MET A 184 -2.68 -6.40 18.32
N ILE A 185 -3.01 -6.67 19.59
CA ILE A 185 -3.84 -7.81 19.97
C ILE A 185 -5.23 -7.68 19.34
N ILE A 186 -5.87 -6.51 19.45
CA ILE A 186 -7.18 -6.25 18.84
C ILE A 186 -7.11 -6.48 17.33
N GLY A 187 -6.09 -5.93 16.66
CA GLY A 187 -5.91 -6.06 15.23
C GLY A 187 -5.75 -7.51 14.77
N VAL A 188 -4.91 -8.30 15.46
CA VAL A 188 -4.74 -9.73 15.15
C VAL A 188 -6.03 -10.53 15.39
N PHE A 189 -6.79 -10.23 16.44
CA PHE A 189 -8.06 -10.92 16.69
C PHE A 189 -9.14 -10.58 15.65
N LEU A 190 -9.17 -9.33 15.17
CA LEU A 190 -10.05 -8.95 14.06
C LEU A 190 -9.71 -9.74 12.79
N PHE A 191 -8.43 -9.84 12.42
CA PHE A 191 -7.99 -10.69 11.30
C PHE A 191 -8.34 -12.16 11.50
N LEU A 192 -8.09 -12.71 12.68
CA LEU A 192 -8.43 -14.11 13.00
C LEU A 192 -9.93 -14.39 12.93
N SER A 193 -10.78 -13.35 13.03
CA SER A 193 -12.21 -13.52 12.90
C SER A 193 -12.65 -13.69 11.44
N ILE A 194 -11.90 -13.17 10.46
CA ILE A 194 -12.30 -13.19 9.03
C ILE A 194 -12.58 -14.62 8.52
N PRO A 195 -11.68 -15.61 8.68
CA PRO A 195 -11.96 -16.97 8.20
C PRO A 195 -13.18 -17.63 8.87
N LEU A 196 -13.49 -17.23 10.12
CA LEU A 196 -14.69 -17.71 10.81
C LEU A 196 -15.96 -17.06 10.23
N GLN A 197 -15.89 -15.79 9.86
CA GLN A 197 -16.99 -15.05 9.26
C GLN A 197 -17.32 -15.61 7.87
N GLU A 198 -16.31 -15.85 7.04
CA GLU A 198 -16.47 -16.52 5.74
C GLU A 198 -17.03 -17.94 5.90
N GLN A 199 -16.58 -18.71 6.90
CA GLN A 199 -17.12 -20.05 7.14
C GLN A 199 -18.61 -19.99 7.51
N ILE A 200 -19.03 -19.00 8.31
CA ILE A 200 -20.44 -18.77 8.63
C ILE A 200 -21.22 -18.42 7.36
N GLU A 201 -20.64 -17.61 6.47
CA GLU A 201 -21.24 -17.28 5.18
C GLU A 201 -21.43 -18.52 4.30
N VAL A 202 -20.39 -19.34 4.13
CA VAL A 202 -20.47 -20.59 3.35
C VAL A 202 -21.55 -21.51 3.92
N LEU A 203 -21.60 -21.70 5.24
CA LEU A 203 -22.62 -22.51 5.90
C LEU A 203 -24.04 -21.94 5.69
N SER A 204 -24.17 -20.61 5.68
CA SER A 204 -25.45 -19.95 5.41
C SER A 204 -25.93 -20.19 3.98
N TRP A 205 -25.02 -20.26 3.02
CA TRP A 205 -25.32 -20.59 1.62
C TRP A 205 -25.70 -22.06 1.47
N GLU A 206 -24.92 -22.98 2.02
CA GLU A 206 -25.17 -24.42 1.91
C GLU A 206 -26.52 -24.83 2.54
N GLY A 207 -26.95 -24.15 3.60
CA GLY A 207 -28.22 -24.41 4.29
C GLY A 207 -29.47 -23.90 3.57
N ALA A 208 -29.34 -23.14 2.49
CA ALA A 208 -30.49 -22.50 1.85
C ALA A 208 -31.26 -23.43 0.89
N VAL A 209 -32.60 -23.30 0.92
CA VAL A 209 -33.53 -24.11 0.08
C VAL A 209 -33.27 -23.93 -1.41
N SER A 210 -32.79 -22.76 -1.83
CA SER A 210 -32.41 -22.49 -3.22
C SER A 210 -31.15 -21.64 -3.29
N LYS A 211 -30.06 -22.22 -3.81
CA LYS A 211 -28.76 -21.56 -3.97
C LYS A 211 -28.84 -20.27 -4.80
N ASN A 212 -29.79 -20.21 -5.75
CA ASN A 212 -29.96 -19.05 -6.64
C ASN A 212 -30.70 -17.87 -5.96
N LEU A 213 -31.28 -18.09 -4.77
CA LEU A 213 -32.00 -17.07 -4.02
C LEU A 213 -31.23 -16.61 -2.78
N VAL A 214 -30.10 -17.25 -2.46
CA VAL A 214 -29.25 -16.85 -1.35
C VAL A 214 -28.64 -15.50 -1.66
N ARG A 215 -28.82 -14.59 -0.71
CA ARG A 215 -28.16 -13.29 -0.71
C ARG A 215 -27.19 -13.30 0.46
N ARG A 216 -25.95 -12.85 0.20
CA ARG A 216 -25.00 -12.56 1.27
C ARG A 216 -25.65 -11.55 2.22
N PRO A 217 -25.85 -11.88 3.50
CA PRO A 217 -26.40 -10.94 4.46
C PRO A 217 -25.47 -9.71 4.55
N ILE A 218 -26.03 -8.52 4.37
CA ILE A 218 -25.25 -7.28 4.33
C ILE A 218 -24.51 -7.07 5.65
N GLU A 219 -25.09 -7.52 6.77
CA GLU A 219 -24.49 -7.44 8.10
C GLU A 219 -23.22 -8.30 8.23
N LEU A 220 -23.22 -9.49 7.62
CA LEU A 220 -22.03 -10.35 7.62
C LEU A 220 -20.94 -9.77 6.73
N LEU A 221 -21.31 -9.27 5.55
CA LEU A 221 -20.39 -8.56 4.67
C LEU A 221 -19.74 -7.36 5.38
N LEU A 222 -20.54 -6.48 5.99
CA LEU A 222 -20.01 -5.31 6.70
C LEU A 222 -19.14 -5.68 7.91
N LEU A 223 -19.42 -6.82 8.56
CA LEU A 223 -18.62 -7.31 9.67
C LEU A 223 -17.25 -7.82 9.19
N GLU A 224 -17.22 -8.52 8.06
CA GLU A 224 -16.01 -9.12 7.49
C GLU A 224 -15.06 -8.04 6.99
N GLU A 225 -15.56 -7.20 6.08
CA GLU A 225 -14.83 -6.07 5.52
C GLU A 225 -14.43 -5.06 6.61
N GLY A 226 -15.31 -4.85 7.59
CA GLY A 226 -15.04 -4.02 8.75
C GLY A 226 -13.92 -4.59 9.61
N ALA A 227 -13.92 -5.89 9.88
CA ALA A 227 -12.88 -6.56 10.65
C ALA A 227 -11.53 -6.47 9.94
N GLU A 228 -11.48 -6.58 8.62
CA GLU A 228 -10.24 -6.41 7.86
C GLU A 228 -9.70 -4.97 7.93
N LEU A 229 -10.54 -3.98 7.59
CA LEU A 229 -10.13 -2.58 7.56
C LEU A 229 -9.70 -2.09 8.95
N PHE A 230 -10.50 -2.37 9.98
CA PHE A 230 -10.15 -1.97 11.35
C PHE A 230 -9.04 -2.85 11.94
N GLY A 231 -8.93 -4.11 11.56
CA GLY A 231 -7.80 -4.98 11.92
C GLY A 231 -6.48 -4.38 11.47
N SER A 232 -6.41 -4.03 10.18
CA SER A 232 -5.26 -3.35 9.57
C SER A 232 -4.94 -2.02 10.24
N LEU A 233 -5.97 -1.19 10.49
CA LEU A 233 -5.81 0.10 11.14
C LEU A 233 -5.28 -0.02 12.58
N MET A 234 -5.74 -1.01 13.35
CA MET A 234 -5.26 -1.23 14.72
C MET A 234 -3.80 -1.68 14.73
N ILE A 235 -3.39 -2.54 13.80
CA ILE A 235 -1.98 -2.93 13.68
C ILE A 235 -1.12 -1.74 13.24
N LEU A 236 -1.61 -0.90 12.32
CA LEU A 236 -0.96 0.37 11.97
C LEU A 236 -0.80 1.27 13.19
N ALA A 237 -1.88 1.49 13.95
CA ALA A 237 -1.88 2.28 15.17
C ALA A 237 -0.89 1.73 16.22
N SER A 238 -0.77 0.41 16.35
CA SER A 238 0.24 -0.23 17.18
C SER A 238 1.66 0.12 16.76
N THR A 239 2.01 -0.07 15.48
CA THR A 239 3.37 0.21 14.97
C THR A 239 3.75 1.69 15.11
N VAL A 240 2.81 2.59 14.83
CA VAL A 240 2.96 4.04 15.06
C VAL A 240 3.19 4.35 16.54
N THR A 241 2.37 3.79 17.42
CA THR A 241 2.47 4.02 18.87
C THR A 241 3.82 3.52 19.40
N TYR A 242 4.22 2.33 18.98
CA TYR A 242 5.49 1.74 19.36
C TYR A 242 6.67 2.62 18.91
N LEU A 243 6.67 3.07 17.65
CA LEU A 243 7.72 3.92 17.12
C LEU A 243 7.79 5.27 17.86
N ASN A 244 6.64 5.87 18.18
CA ASN A 244 6.58 7.08 18.99
C ASN A 244 7.14 6.85 20.40
N ASP A 245 6.76 5.76 21.07
CA ASP A 245 7.28 5.43 22.40
C ASP A 245 8.79 5.20 22.38
N LEU A 246 9.29 4.58 21.31
CA LEU A 246 10.71 4.37 21.08
C LEU A 246 11.47 5.70 20.91
N MET A 247 10.87 6.67 20.21
CA MET A 247 11.44 8.02 20.04
C MET A 247 11.44 8.85 21.33
N ASN A 248 10.44 8.66 22.20
CA ASN A 248 10.32 9.41 23.46
C ASN A 248 11.24 8.89 24.58
N GLN A 249 11.96 7.79 24.37
CA GLN A 249 12.94 7.29 25.33
C GLN A 249 14.16 8.23 25.42
N LYS A 250 14.46 8.70 26.65
CA LYS A 250 15.41 9.79 26.96
C LYS A 250 16.87 9.58 26.51
N ASP A 251 17.27 8.36 26.15
CA ASP A 251 18.63 8.00 25.72
C ASP A 251 18.80 7.84 24.19
N SER A 252 17.77 8.15 23.40
CA SER A 252 17.82 7.94 21.96
C SER A 252 18.70 8.97 21.26
N ARG A 253 19.93 8.58 20.92
CA ARG A 253 20.84 9.31 19.99
C ARG A 253 20.25 9.55 18.58
N LEU A 254 19.03 9.06 18.35
CA LEU A 254 18.28 9.09 17.10
C LEU A 254 17.26 10.22 17.01
N CYS A 255 17.00 10.93 18.10
CA CYS A 255 16.05 12.04 18.13
C CYS A 255 16.80 13.37 18.16
N ILE A 256 16.60 14.20 17.14
CA ILE A 256 16.89 15.64 17.21
C ILE A 256 15.52 16.32 17.36
N GLY A 257 15.19 16.71 18.60
CA GLY A 257 13.83 17.14 18.92
C GLY A 257 12.83 16.00 18.85
N LYS A 258 11.72 16.19 18.13
CA LYS A 258 10.61 15.22 17.99
C LYS A 258 10.69 14.37 16.72
N SER A 259 11.85 14.28 16.10
CA SER A 259 12.00 13.80 14.72
C SER A 259 12.84 12.52 14.66
N LEU A 260 12.36 11.48 13.95
CA LEU A 260 13.07 10.21 13.78
C LEU A 260 14.21 10.31 12.76
N ARG A 261 15.46 10.43 13.20
CA ARG A 261 16.58 10.49 12.25
C ARG A 261 17.00 9.09 11.77
N LEU A 262 16.38 8.57 10.72
CA LEU A 262 16.85 7.32 10.10
C LEU A 262 18.17 7.53 9.34
N VAL A 263 19.27 7.05 9.92
CA VAL A 263 20.59 7.13 9.29
C VAL A 263 20.75 6.00 8.27
N PHE A 264 20.50 6.30 7.01
CA PHE A 264 20.90 5.41 5.93
C PHE A 264 22.32 5.76 5.47
N THR A 265 23.19 4.77 5.25
CA THR A 265 24.53 4.97 4.67
C THR A 265 24.39 5.13 3.15
N LEU A 266 24.16 6.37 2.68
CA LEU A 266 23.26 6.60 1.55
C LEU A 266 23.89 7.12 0.24
N LYS A 267 23.96 6.23 -0.75
CA LYS A 267 23.57 6.48 -2.15
C LYS A 267 23.32 5.16 -2.86
N ASN A 268 24.22 4.20 -2.64
CA ASN A 268 24.13 2.89 -3.26
C ASN A 268 23.03 2.03 -2.63
N LEU A 269 22.74 2.16 -1.34
CA LEU A 269 21.84 1.23 -0.64
C LEU A 269 20.35 1.47 -0.94
N ILE A 270 19.84 2.71 -0.83
CA ILE A 270 18.45 3.01 -1.25
C ILE A 270 18.29 2.77 -2.75
N PHE A 271 19.25 3.22 -3.56
CA PHE A 271 19.19 2.98 -5.00
C PHE A 271 19.21 1.48 -5.33
N PHE A 272 20.03 0.69 -4.61
CA PHE A 272 20.05 -0.76 -4.73
C PHE A 272 18.74 -1.40 -4.29
N TYR A 273 18.14 -0.99 -3.16
CA TYR A 273 16.85 -1.53 -2.73
C TYR A 273 15.72 -1.12 -3.65
N LEU A 274 15.72 0.11 -4.19
CA LEU A 274 14.77 0.54 -5.20
C LEU A 274 14.91 -0.30 -6.47
N ILE A 275 16.13 -0.50 -6.97
CA ILE A 275 16.39 -1.36 -8.14
C ILE A 275 16.00 -2.80 -7.85
N LEU A 276 16.32 -3.33 -6.66
CA LEU A 276 15.98 -4.69 -6.28
C LEU A 276 14.46 -4.85 -6.19
N PHE A 277 13.76 -3.89 -5.60
CA PHE A 277 12.31 -3.91 -5.47
C PHE A 277 11.63 -3.82 -6.85
N VAL A 278 12.13 -2.94 -7.72
CA VAL A 278 11.69 -2.88 -9.13
C VAL A 278 12.02 -4.19 -9.85
N GLY A 279 13.23 -4.74 -9.68
CA GLY A 279 13.63 -6.00 -10.31
C GLY A 279 12.75 -7.17 -9.88
N LEU A 280 12.51 -7.31 -8.58
CA LEU A 280 11.61 -8.32 -8.00
C LEU A 280 10.17 -8.13 -8.49
N GLY A 281 9.68 -6.89 -8.53
CA GLY A 281 8.37 -6.58 -9.09
C GLY A 281 8.24 -6.96 -10.56
N GLY A 282 9.29 -6.74 -11.35
CA GLY A 282 9.34 -7.16 -12.75
C GLY A 282 9.31 -8.68 -12.90
N VAL A 283 10.08 -9.42 -12.08
CA VAL A 283 10.06 -10.89 -12.07
C VAL A 283 8.68 -11.42 -11.66
N MET A 284 8.08 -10.85 -10.61
CA MET A 284 6.73 -11.23 -10.16
C MET A 284 5.67 -10.94 -11.22
N HIS A 285 5.75 -9.79 -11.90
CA HIS A 285 4.85 -9.47 -13.01
C HIS A 285 4.94 -10.50 -14.14
N VAL A 286 6.16 -10.91 -14.51
CA VAL A 286 6.37 -11.96 -15.53
C VAL A 286 5.79 -13.30 -15.08
N ILE A 287 6.02 -13.69 -13.82
CA ILE A 287 5.48 -14.94 -13.26
C ILE A 287 3.95 -14.89 -13.26
N GLN A 288 3.34 -13.77 -12.85
CA GLN A 288 1.90 -13.57 -12.86
C GLN A 288 1.30 -13.72 -14.25
N GLN A 289 1.90 -13.08 -15.25
CA GLN A 289 1.45 -13.20 -16.65
C GLN A 289 1.58 -14.64 -17.18
N ALA A 290 2.67 -15.34 -16.86
CA ALA A 290 2.92 -16.67 -17.39
C ALA A 290 2.13 -17.79 -16.67
N TRP A 291 1.80 -17.63 -15.38
CA TRP A 291 1.24 -18.70 -14.56
C TRP A 291 -0.18 -18.42 -14.05
N PHE A 292 -0.43 -17.21 -13.55
CA PHE A 292 -1.67 -16.92 -12.83
C PHE A 292 -2.85 -16.62 -13.76
N HIS A 293 -2.60 -16.18 -15.00
CA HIS A 293 -3.67 -15.86 -15.96
C HIS A 293 -4.53 -17.07 -16.34
N HIS A 294 -4.02 -18.29 -16.14
CA HIS A 294 -4.74 -19.53 -16.45
C HIS A 294 -5.46 -20.13 -15.25
N LEU A 295 -5.22 -19.62 -14.05
CA LEU A 295 -5.89 -20.13 -12.86
C LEU A 295 -7.31 -19.56 -12.82
N PRO A 296 -8.34 -20.42 -12.70
CA PRO A 296 -9.67 -19.94 -12.39
C PRO A 296 -9.59 -19.15 -11.08
N GLY A 297 -10.44 -18.13 -10.94
CA GLY A 297 -10.56 -17.32 -9.73
C GLY A 297 -11.34 -16.06 -9.93
N ASP A 298 -11.52 -15.35 -8.83
CA ASP A 298 -12.21 -14.08 -8.85
C ASP A 298 -11.45 -13.05 -9.70
N SER A 299 -12.07 -11.90 -9.82
CA SER A 299 -11.70 -10.81 -10.70
C SER A 299 -10.35 -10.17 -10.39
N GLY A 300 -9.67 -10.51 -9.29
CA GLY A 300 -8.48 -9.83 -8.79
C GLY A 300 -7.37 -9.77 -9.83
N THR A 301 -6.72 -8.63 -9.97
CA THR A 301 -5.65 -8.42 -10.97
C THR A 301 -4.33 -8.10 -10.28
N PRO A 302 -3.54 -9.12 -9.89
CA PRO A 302 -2.28 -8.92 -9.15
C PRO A 302 -1.29 -7.96 -9.85
N GLN A 303 -1.40 -7.82 -11.17
CA GLN A 303 -0.58 -6.92 -11.97
C GLN A 303 -0.79 -5.44 -11.64
N ASN A 304 -1.99 -5.06 -11.17
CA ASN A 304 -2.33 -3.70 -10.78
C ASN A 304 -1.62 -3.26 -9.50
N TRP A 305 -1.22 -4.21 -8.65
CA TRP A 305 -0.57 -3.95 -7.37
C TRP A 305 0.76 -3.22 -7.54
N PHE A 306 1.61 -3.64 -8.49
CA PHE A 306 2.96 -3.08 -8.62
C PHE A 306 2.96 -1.59 -9.01
N PRO A 307 2.28 -1.16 -10.09
CA PRO A 307 2.22 0.27 -10.43
C PRO A 307 1.53 1.07 -9.33
N GLY A 308 0.48 0.51 -8.71
CA GLY A 308 -0.23 1.11 -7.58
C GLY A 308 0.70 1.40 -6.40
N VAL A 309 1.45 0.40 -5.92
CA VAL A 309 2.37 0.52 -4.79
C VAL A 309 3.59 1.37 -5.11
N PHE A 310 4.14 1.31 -6.32
CA PHE A 310 5.25 2.18 -6.71
C PHE A 310 4.85 3.66 -6.66
N ALA A 311 3.62 3.98 -7.08
CA ALA A 311 3.07 5.31 -6.98
C ALA A 311 2.80 5.72 -5.52
N VAL A 312 2.36 4.80 -4.63
CA VAL A 312 2.28 5.07 -3.17
C VAL A 312 3.65 5.36 -2.59
N LEU A 313 4.68 4.56 -2.92
CA LEU A 313 6.03 4.79 -2.44
C LEU A 313 6.58 6.15 -2.92
N ALA A 314 6.31 6.52 -4.17
CA ALA A 314 6.65 7.85 -4.69
C ALA A 314 5.93 8.95 -3.90
N PHE A 315 4.64 8.79 -3.62
CA PHE A 315 3.86 9.68 -2.75
C PHE A 315 4.50 9.82 -1.35
N LEU A 316 4.84 8.71 -0.69
CA LEU A 316 5.47 8.72 0.63
C LEU A 316 6.83 9.42 0.63
N LEU A 317 7.65 9.20 -0.40
CA LEU A 317 8.93 9.90 -0.56
C LEU A 317 8.75 11.40 -0.73
N VAL A 318 7.75 11.84 -1.50
CA VAL A 318 7.44 13.26 -1.68
C VAL A 318 6.91 13.86 -0.37
N CYS A 319 6.07 13.15 0.38
CA CYS A 319 5.65 13.56 1.72
C CYS A 319 6.84 13.73 2.68
N CYS A 320 7.85 12.85 2.61
CA CYS A 320 9.10 13.03 3.35
C CYS A 320 9.91 14.26 2.90
N CYS A 321 9.91 14.60 1.60
CA CYS A 321 10.49 15.87 1.12
C CYS A 321 9.75 17.08 1.72
N LEU A 322 8.42 17.03 1.71
CA LEU A 322 7.56 18.10 2.20
C LEU A 322 7.70 18.33 3.70
N SER A 323 7.82 17.26 4.50
CA SER A 323 8.01 17.39 5.96
C SER A 323 9.34 18.07 6.31
N ASN A 324 10.38 17.87 5.49
CA ASN A 324 11.66 18.52 5.65
C ASN A 324 11.66 20.01 5.23
N HIS A 325 10.62 20.49 4.55
CA HIS A 325 10.50 21.86 4.04
C HIS A 325 9.73 22.82 4.97
N HIS A 326 9.85 22.66 6.30
CA HIS A 326 9.02 23.30 7.35
C HIS A 326 8.75 24.82 7.24
N CYS A 327 9.50 25.60 6.45
CA CYS A 327 9.30 27.06 6.31
C CYS A 327 9.27 27.58 4.85
N SER A 328 9.20 26.73 3.83
CA SER A 328 9.29 27.15 2.43
C SER A 328 7.90 27.27 1.79
N SER A 329 7.33 28.47 1.72
CA SER A 329 6.08 28.76 0.98
C SER A 329 6.29 28.98 -0.53
N GLY A 330 7.39 28.47 -1.08
CA GLY A 330 7.81 28.73 -2.46
C GLY A 330 7.12 27.88 -3.53
N PHE A 331 7.40 28.20 -4.79
CA PHE A 331 6.93 27.43 -5.95
C PHE A 331 7.27 25.93 -5.88
N LYS A 332 8.48 25.58 -5.42
CA LYS A 332 8.92 24.18 -5.27
C LYS A 332 8.03 23.36 -4.32
N TYR A 333 7.62 23.95 -3.20
CA TYR A 333 6.74 23.29 -2.23
C TYR A 333 5.36 22.96 -2.81
N ARG A 334 4.80 23.87 -3.62
CA ARG A 334 3.54 23.63 -4.34
C ARG A 334 3.67 22.56 -5.41
N LEU A 335 4.83 22.52 -6.09
CA LEU A 335 5.12 21.49 -7.08
C LEU A 335 5.22 20.10 -6.44
N GLU A 336 5.90 19.98 -5.29
CA GLU A 336 5.97 18.74 -4.52
C GLU A 336 4.59 18.30 -4.01
N HIS A 337 3.75 19.22 -3.51
CA HIS A 337 2.36 18.89 -3.17
C HIS A 337 1.57 18.35 -4.37
N SER A 338 1.72 19.00 -5.53
CA SER A 338 1.05 18.57 -6.75
C SER A 338 1.51 17.18 -7.20
N LEU A 339 2.81 16.90 -7.09
CA LEU A 339 3.38 15.59 -7.36
C LEU A 339 2.89 14.52 -6.38
N ALA A 340 2.76 14.85 -5.09
CA ALA A 340 2.21 13.93 -4.09
C ALA A 340 0.76 13.56 -4.44
N ILE A 341 -0.09 14.55 -4.66
CA ILE A 341 -1.50 14.33 -5.05
C ILE A 341 -1.57 13.52 -6.35
N PHE A 342 -0.76 13.87 -7.35
CA PHE A 342 -0.74 13.16 -8.61
C PHE A 342 -0.23 11.71 -8.49
N SER A 343 0.74 11.44 -7.62
CA SER A 343 1.23 10.09 -7.35
C SER A 343 0.16 9.25 -6.65
N LEU A 344 -0.59 9.83 -5.70
CA LEU A 344 -1.71 9.16 -5.07
C LEU A 344 -2.85 8.88 -6.07
N PHE A 345 -3.14 9.84 -6.94
CA PHE A 345 -4.08 9.66 -8.05
C PHE A 345 -3.64 8.51 -8.97
N LEU A 346 -2.38 8.49 -9.44
CA LEU A 346 -1.85 7.39 -10.26
C LEU A 346 -1.92 6.04 -9.54
N SER A 347 -1.66 6.03 -8.23
CA SER A 347 -1.80 4.82 -7.42
C SER A 347 -3.22 4.28 -7.48
N SER A 348 -4.23 5.12 -7.24
CA SER A 348 -5.64 4.70 -7.35
C SER A 348 -6.02 4.32 -8.77
N TYR A 349 -5.58 5.06 -9.78
CA TYR A 349 -5.88 4.79 -11.18
C TYR A 349 -5.43 3.41 -11.64
N TYR A 350 -4.21 3.01 -11.26
CA TYR A 350 -3.69 1.69 -11.59
C TYR A 350 -4.16 0.61 -10.62
N GLY A 351 -4.06 0.86 -9.31
CA GLY A 351 -4.35 -0.13 -8.27
C GLY A 351 -5.83 -0.50 -8.18
N ALA A 352 -6.73 0.47 -8.33
CA ALA A 352 -8.18 0.24 -8.34
C ALA A 352 -8.73 -0.14 -9.73
N GLY A 353 -7.86 -0.52 -10.69
CA GLY A 353 -8.30 -0.93 -12.02
C GLY A 353 -9.17 0.11 -12.76
N LEU A 354 -9.07 1.41 -12.43
CA LEU A 354 -9.96 2.43 -12.99
C LEU A 354 -9.86 2.51 -14.50
N LYS A 355 -8.68 2.20 -15.06
CA LYS A 355 -8.46 2.05 -16.50
C LYS A 355 -9.48 1.09 -17.15
N VAL A 356 -9.75 -0.05 -16.51
CA VAL A 356 -10.71 -1.05 -17.00
C VAL A 356 -12.13 -0.56 -16.80
N TRP A 357 -12.45 -0.04 -15.62
CA TRP A 357 -13.78 0.45 -15.29
C TRP A 357 -14.24 1.59 -16.19
N LEU A 358 -13.36 2.53 -16.55
CA LEU A 358 -13.71 3.63 -17.44
C LEU A 358 -14.02 3.11 -18.86
N THR A 359 -13.19 2.20 -19.35
CA THR A 359 -13.40 1.55 -20.65
C THR A 359 -14.72 0.74 -20.68
N MET A 360 -15.06 0.05 -19.57
CA MET A 360 -16.26 -0.80 -19.47
C MET A 360 -17.55 -0.04 -19.14
N SER A 361 -17.48 0.94 -18.25
CA SER A 361 -18.65 1.73 -17.82
C SER A 361 -19.14 2.70 -18.89
N MET A 362 -18.28 3.05 -19.83
CA MET A 362 -18.54 4.07 -20.85
C MET A 362 -18.39 3.54 -22.27
N ILE A 363 -18.78 2.28 -22.49
CA ILE A 363 -18.86 1.62 -23.81
C ILE A 363 -19.68 2.42 -24.86
N GLN A 364 -20.29 3.57 -24.49
CA GLN A 364 -20.89 4.53 -25.44
C GLN A 364 -20.14 5.86 -25.64
N ASP A 365 -19.18 6.27 -24.79
CA ASP A 365 -18.50 7.56 -24.93
C ASP A 365 -16.98 7.47 -24.77
N GLN A 366 -16.29 7.16 -25.87
CA GLN A 366 -14.82 7.16 -25.98
C GLN A 366 -14.16 8.46 -25.51
N ARG A 367 -14.90 9.58 -25.43
CA ARG A 367 -14.36 10.89 -25.06
C ARG A 367 -13.82 10.93 -23.64
N ILE A 368 -14.37 10.13 -22.72
CA ILE A 368 -13.99 10.25 -21.30
C ILE A 368 -12.63 9.59 -21.04
N ASP A 369 -12.34 8.47 -21.70
CA ASP A 369 -11.01 7.85 -21.67
C ASP A 369 -9.95 8.79 -22.25
N ASP A 370 -10.24 9.39 -23.41
CA ASP A 370 -9.36 10.37 -24.05
C ASP A 370 -9.09 11.59 -23.16
N LEU A 371 -10.12 12.12 -22.49
CA LEU A 371 -9.99 13.23 -21.56
C LEU A 371 -9.13 12.86 -20.35
N LEU A 372 -9.28 11.64 -19.82
CA LEU A 372 -8.47 11.20 -18.69
C LEU A 372 -7.02 10.97 -19.11
N TYR A 373 -6.77 10.34 -20.24
CA TYR A 373 -5.43 10.13 -20.79
C TYR A 373 -4.76 11.47 -21.07
N PHE A 374 -5.49 12.41 -21.66
CA PHE A 374 -5.02 13.79 -21.85
C PHE A 374 -4.67 14.45 -20.52
N PHE A 375 -5.51 14.33 -19.49
CA PHE A 375 -5.25 14.87 -18.16
C PHE A 375 -3.98 14.27 -17.53
N ILE A 376 -3.83 12.95 -17.59
CA ILE A 376 -2.66 12.24 -17.04
C ILE A 376 -1.38 12.71 -17.75
N LEU A 377 -1.38 12.69 -19.08
CA LEU A 377 -0.20 13.07 -19.88
C LEU A 377 0.17 14.53 -19.69
N THR A 378 -0.80 15.43 -19.69
CA THR A 378 -0.58 16.87 -19.54
C THR A 378 -0.03 17.18 -18.15
N THR A 379 -0.61 16.58 -17.10
CA THR A 379 -0.17 16.77 -15.72
C THR A 379 1.23 16.20 -15.50
N ALA A 380 1.48 14.98 -15.97
CA ALA A 380 2.81 14.35 -15.87
C ALA A 380 3.88 15.14 -16.62
N SER A 381 3.57 15.61 -17.83
CA SER A 381 4.49 16.43 -18.64
C SER A 381 4.78 17.76 -17.97
N ALA A 382 3.75 18.45 -17.46
CA ALA A 382 3.92 19.72 -16.76
C ALA A 382 4.78 19.58 -15.50
N LEU A 383 4.49 18.57 -14.66
CA LEU A 383 5.27 18.26 -13.46
C LEU A 383 6.71 17.89 -13.83
N GLY A 384 6.89 16.97 -14.78
CA GLY A 384 8.20 16.51 -15.24
C GLY A 384 9.06 17.66 -15.78
N ILE A 385 8.51 18.51 -16.65
CA ILE A 385 9.21 19.71 -17.16
C ILE A 385 9.62 20.63 -16.01
N CYS A 386 8.71 20.92 -15.07
CA CYS A 386 9.02 21.77 -13.93
C CYS A 386 10.18 21.20 -13.09
N PHE A 387 10.16 19.90 -12.77
CA PHE A 387 11.25 19.27 -12.04
C PHE A 387 12.56 19.24 -12.84
N ILE A 388 12.53 18.98 -14.15
CA ILE A 388 13.71 19.03 -15.03
C ILE A 388 14.36 20.42 -15.00
N LEU A 389 13.55 21.49 -15.06
CA LEU A 389 14.03 22.87 -15.04
C LEU A 389 14.60 23.26 -13.67
N LEU A 390 14.02 22.77 -12.57
CA LEU A 390 14.48 23.03 -11.21
C LEU A 390 15.67 22.16 -10.78
N SER A 391 15.90 21.03 -11.45
CA SER A 391 16.99 20.09 -11.14
C SER A 391 18.35 20.69 -11.47
N THR A 392 19.27 20.69 -10.51
CA THR A 392 20.68 21.07 -10.76
C THR A 392 21.54 19.89 -11.21
N HIS A 393 21.10 18.66 -10.95
CA HIS A 393 21.86 17.45 -11.26
C HIS A 393 21.32 16.74 -12.49
N TRP A 394 22.23 16.29 -13.37
CA TRP A 394 21.87 15.62 -14.62
C TRP A 394 21.12 14.30 -14.41
N ALA A 395 21.49 13.53 -13.37
CA ALA A 395 20.86 12.25 -13.08
C ALA A 395 19.36 12.42 -12.76
N GLU A 396 19.01 13.46 -11.99
CA GLU A 396 17.63 13.81 -11.66
C GLU A 396 16.83 14.20 -12.93
N LYS A 397 17.43 15.02 -13.80
CA LYS A 397 16.81 15.38 -15.09
C LYS A 397 16.51 14.15 -15.94
N ILE A 398 17.48 13.24 -16.07
CA ILE A 398 17.30 12.02 -16.87
C ILE A 398 16.17 11.17 -16.30
N THR A 399 16.11 10.95 -14.98
CA THR A 399 15.03 10.15 -14.40
C THR A 399 13.64 10.74 -14.63
N TRP A 400 13.50 12.07 -14.57
CA TRP A 400 12.23 12.74 -14.88
C TRP A 400 11.86 12.62 -16.36
N ILE A 401 12.82 12.76 -17.29
CA ILE A 401 12.59 12.54 -18.73
C ILE A 401 12.14 11.10 -18.97
N LEU A 402 12.85 10.12 -18.40
CA LEU A 402 12.53 8.70 -18.56
C LEU A 402 11.14 8.38 -18.03
N TRP A 403 10.72 8.95 -16.90
CA TRP A 403 9.36 8.78 -16.39
C TRP A 403 8.30 9.33 -17.35
N VAL A 404 8.42 10.58 -17.79
CA VAL A 404 7.43 11.20 -18.69
C VAL A 404 7.33 10.44 -20.01
N VAL A 405 8.48 10.04 -20.58
CA VAL A 405 8.51 9.24 -21.80
C VAL A 405 7.89 7.86 -21.58
N ALA A 406 8.25 7.16 -20.51
CA ALA A 406 7.71 5.83 -20.21
C ALA A 406 6.18 5.87 -20.01
N LEU A 407 5.67 6.84 -19.26
CA LEU A 407 4.23 7.03 -19.06
C LEU A 407 3.51 7.38 -20.37
N SER A 408 4.13 8.23 -21.21
CA SER A 408 3.59 8.54 -22.53
C SER A 408 3.47 7.29 -23.39
N VAL A 409 4.55 6.49 -23.45
CA VAL A 409 4.56 5.23 -24.19
C VAL A 409 3.54 4.24 -23.62
N SER A 410 3.38 4.15 -22.29
CA SER A 410 2.39 3.25 -21.68
C SER A 410 0.95 3.65 -21.99
N ILE A 411 0.63 4.95 -22.07
CA ILE A 411 -0.72 5.40 -22.43
C ILE A 411 -1.00 5.20 -23.92
N PHE A 412 -0.05 5.52 -24.80
CA PHE A 412 -0.25 5.41 -26.26
C PHE A 412 -0.22 3.97 -26.79
N PHE A 413 0.65 3.12 -26.25
CA PHE A 413 0.82 1.73 -26.69
C PHE A 413 0.23 0.72 -25.69
N GLY A 414 -0.40 1.22 -24.63
CA GLY A 414 -1.04 0.41 -23.61
C GLY A 414 -2.24 -0.35 -24.12
N THR A 415 -2.49 -1.52 -23.54
CA THR A 415 -3.78 -2.19 -23.72
C THR A 415 -4.82 -1.48 -22.86
N PRO A 416 -5.99 -1.09 -23.39
CA PRO A 416 -6.99 -0.35 -22.60
C PRO A 416 -7.56 -1.21 -21.48
N PHE A 417 -7.61 -2.53 -21.65
CA PHE A 417 -8.28 -3.44 -20.72
C PHE A 417 -7.41 -4.00 -19.60
N ASN A 418 -6.09 -3.79 -19.63
CA ASN A 418 -5.19 -4.38 -18.64
C ASN A 418 -4.00 -3.47 -18.36
N VAL A 419 -3.50 -3.55 -17.13
CA VAL A 419 -2.18 -3.05 -16.76
C VAL A 419 -1.14 -3.96 -17.39
N ASN A 420 -0.23 -3.36 -18.16
CA ASN A 420 0.81 -4.10 -18.85
C ASN A 420 2.21 -3.75 -18.34
N PHE A 421 3.22 -4.36 -18.95
CA PHE A 421 4.61 -4.14 -18.56
C PHE A 421 5.09 -2.69 -18.75
N LEU A 422 4.50 -1.93 -19.69
CA LEU A 422 4.84 -0.52 -19.89
C LEU A 422 4.33 0.34 -18.72
N ASP A 423 3.12 0.03 -18.21
CA ASP A 423 2.56 0.72 -17.02
C ASP A 423 3.44 0.48 -15.79
N PHE A 424 3.93 -0.75 -15.63
CA PHE A 424 4.92 -1.11 -14.62
C PHE A 424 6.21 -0.28 -14.74
N ILE A 425 6.80 -0.21 -15.95
CA ILE A 425 8.01 0.59 -16.20
C ILE A 425 7.77 2.06 -15.88
N ALA A 426 6.63 2.62 -16.30
CA ALA A 426 6.30 4.01 -16.05
C ALA A 426 6.29 4.33 -14.55
N MET A 427 5.61 3.53 -13.73
CA MET A 427 5.56 3.77 -12.29
C MET A 427 6.88 3.44 -11.57
N ALA A 428 7.66 2.48 -12.08
CA ALA A 428 9.02 2.24 -11.58
C ALA A 428 9.92 3.47 -11.83
N MET A 429 9.81 4.10 -13.00
CA MET A 429 10.55 5.33 -13.32
C MET A 429 10.09 6.52 -12.47
N LEU A 430 8.79 6.62 -12.14
CA LEU A 430 8.29 7.61 -11.17
C LEU A 430 8.95 7.44 -9.80
N LEU A 431 8.98 6.20 -9.29
CA LEU A 431 9.59 5.88 -8.01
C LEU A 431 11.11 6.17 -8.02
N LEU A 432 11.80 5.84 -9.10
CA LEU A 432 13.22 6.17 -9.26
C LEU A 432 13.46 7.69 -9.31
N ALA A 433 12.66 8.44 -10.08
CA ALA A 433 12.77 9.89 -10.18
C ALA A 433 12.56 10.58 -8.83
N THR A 434 11.52 10.18 -8.09
CA THR A 434 11.23 10.69 -6.74
C THR A 434 12.30 10.28 -5.72
N GLY A 435 12.81 9.04 -5.79
CA GLY A 435 13.92 8.58 -4.94
C GLY A 435 15.22 9.34 -5.18
N VAL A 436 15.56 9.62 -6.44
CA VAL A 436 16.74 10.44 -6.80
C VAL A 436 16.56 11.89 -6.32
N HIS A 437 15.38 12.47 -6.53
CA HIS A 437 15.05 13.81 -6.03
C HIS A 437 15.22 13.90 -4.50
N PHE A 438 14.62 12.96 -3.77
CA PHE A 438 14.72 12.86 -2.31
C PHE A 438 16.18 12.78 -1.84
N CYS A 439 17.01 11.95 -2.50
CA CYS A 439 18.42 11.82 -2.16
C CYS A 439 19.20 13.14 -2.32
N PHE A 440 18.98 13.88 -3.40
CA PHE A 440 19.67 15.15 -3.63
C PHE A 440 19.19 16.25 -2.68
N LEU A 441 17.88 16.34 -2.44
CA LEU A 441 17.32 17.29 -1.48
C LEU A 441 17.92 17.08 -0.08
N SER A 442 17.97 15.83 0.34
CA SER A 442 18.50 15.46 1.65
C SER A 442 19.98 15.77 1.81
N GLN A 443 20.78 15.58 0.76
CA GLN A 443 22.19 15.98 0.76
C GLN A 443 22.37 17.50 0.89
N LYS A 444 21.49 18.28 0.27
CA LYS A 444 21.52 19.75 0.36
C LYS A 444 21.22 20.22 1.78
N LEU A 445 20.18 19.66 2.40
CA LEU A 445 19.79 19.98 3.79
C LEU A 445 20.90 19.64 4.78
N TYR A 446 21.52 18.47 4.62
CA TYR A 446 22.63 18.05 5.47
C TYR A 446 23.84 19.01 5.41
N ARG A 447 24.17 19.52 4.22
CA ARG A 447 25.25 20.52 4.05
C ARG A 447 24.90 21.85 4.72
N SER A 448 23.66 22.32 4.62
CA SER A 448 23.26 23.55 5.29
C SER A 448 23.30 23.45 6.81
N GLU A 449 22.95 22.30 7.38
CA GLU A 449 23.04 22.06 8.82
C GLU A 449 24.50 22.04 9.30
N LEU A 450 25.40 21.38 8.56
CA LEU A 450 26.83 21.36 8.89
C LEU A 450 27.46 22.75 8.89
N HIS A 451 27.05 23.63 7.98
CA HIS A 451 27.55 25.01 7.92
C HIS A 451 26.93 25.93 8.98
N ALA A 452 25.81 25.55 9.59
CA ALA A 452 25.16 26.30 10.65
C ALA A 452 25.71 25.98 12.05
N LEU A 453 26.54 24.94 12.20
CA LEU A 453 27.21 24.62 13.46
C LEU A 453 28.42 25.55 13.65
N PRO A 454 28.54 26.23 14.80
CA PRO A 454 29.57 27.24 15.08
C PRO A 454 30.98 26.66 15.25
#